data_AF-A0A436RMT3-F1
#
_entry.id   AF-A0A436RMT3-F1
#
_cell.length_a   1.000
_cell.length_b   1.000
_cell.length_c   1.000
_cell.angle_alpha   90.00
_cell.angle_beta   90.00
_cell.angle_gamma   90.00
#
_symmetry.space_group_name_H-M   'P 1'
#
loop_
_entity.id
_entity.type
_entity.pdbx_description
1 polymer ?
#
loop_
_entity_poly.entity_id
_entity_poly.type
_entity_poly.pdbx_seq_one_letter_code
_entity_poly.pdbx_strand_id
1 'polypeptide(L)'
;VYGGFFGAGMGVMMLATLGLTQAGDYHRLNALKNMLSIVIAVVAILVFVSGGVVAWPQAIVMIPGVALGGYAGVWIAKRVPQGLVRGFVVGVGLLLAFYYFTKS
;
A
#
# COMPACT_ATOMS: atom_id res chain seq x y z
N VAL A 1 -8.00 -16.89 5.21
CA VAL A 1 -7.66 -15.91 4.16
C VAL A 1 -6.63 -14.94 4.74
N TYR A 2 -5.39 -15.00 4.24
CA TYR A 2 -4.16 -14.35 4.75
C TYR A 2 -4.01 -12.86 4.33
N GLY A 3 -5.09 -12.06 4.41
CA GLY A 3 -5.07 -10.67 3.95
C GLY A 3 -4.07 -9.78 4.72
N GLY A 4 -3.94 -10.00 6.03
CA GLY A 4 -3.12 -9.17 6.92
C GLY A 4 -1.62 -9.17 6.64
N PHE A 5 -1.09 -10.17 5.92
CA PHE A 5 0.34 -10.25 5.60
C PHE A 5 0.72 -9.35 4.41
N PHE A 6 -0.22 -9.09 3.50
CA PHE A 6 -0.02 -8.30 2.28
C PHE A 6 -0.76 -6.95 2.34
N GLY A 7 -0.40 -6.10 3.30
CA GLY A 7 -1.04 -4.78 3.50
C GLY A 7 -1.04 -3.88 2.26
N ALA A 8 0.08 -3.82 1.52
CA ALA A 8 0.18 -3.01 0.31
C ALA A 8 -0.59 -3.60 -0.90
N GLY A 9 -0.62 -4.93 -1.04
CA GLY A 9 -1.32 -5.61 -2.13
C GLY A 9 -2.84 -5.61 -1.98
N MET A 10 -3.34 -5.69 -0.75
CA MET A 10 -4.77 -5.61 -0.48
C MET A 10 -5.38 -4.27 -0.86
N GLY A 11 -4.69 -3.15 -0.61
CA GLY A 11 -5.20 -1.82 -0.98
C GLY A 11 -5.41 -1.66 -2.50
N VAL A 12 -4.54 -2.29 -3.31
CA VAL A 12 -4.65 -2.29 -4.78
C VAL A 12 -5.81 -3.16 -5.24
N MET A 13 -5.93 -4.39 -4.72
CA MET A 13 -7.05 -5.27 -5.05
C MET A 13 -8.39 -4.68 -4.63
N MET A 14 -8.41 -3.96 -3.51
CA MET A 14 -9.61 -3.31 -2.99
C MET A 14 -10.04 -2.09 -3.82
N LEU A 15 -9.11 -1.34 -4.39
CA LEU A 15 -9.43 -0.31 -5.39
C LEU A 15 -9.94 -0.91 -6.68
N ALA A 16 -9.36 -2.03 -7.12
CA ALA A 16 -9.81 -2.74 -8.31
C ALA A 16 -11.25 -3.23 -8.15
N THR A 17 -11.62 -3.79 -6.99
CA THR A 17 -13.00 -4.25 -6.73
C THR A 17 -13.99 -3.09 -6.52
N LEU A 18 -13.61 -2.04 -5.80
CA LEU A 18 -14.47 -0.86 -5.62
C LEU A 18 -14.68 -0.07 -6.92
N GLY A 19 -13.65 0.04 -7.76
CA GLY A 19 -13.73 0.69 -9.07
C GLY A 19 -14.66 -0.04 -10.06
N LEU A 20 -14.87 -1.34 -9.87
CA LEU A 20 -15.84 -2.14 -10.64
C LEU A 20 -17.28 -1.98 -10.13
N THR A 21 -17.48 -1.53 -8.89
CA THR A 21 -18.80 -1.61 -8.20
C THR A 21 -19.56 -0.27 -8.16
N GLN A 22 -18.91 0.89 -8.30
CA GLN A 22 -19.60 2.18 -8.13
C GLN A 22 -19.11 3.27 -9.10
N ALA A 23 -19.88 3.50 -10.17
CA ALA A 23 -19.80 4.72 -10.95
C ALA A 23 -20.53 5.83 -10.17
N GLY A 24 -19.82 6.82 -9.62
CA GLY A 24 -20.52 8.05 -9.19
C GLY A 24 -19.81 8.99 -8.22
N ASP A 25 -18.97 8.52 -7.29
CA ASP A 25 -18.41 9.45 -6.29
C ASP A 25 -17.05 8.98 -5.72
N TYR A 26 -15.97 9.40 -6.39
CA TYR A 26 -14.58 9.03 -6.08
C TYR A 26 -14.19 9.31 -4.62
N HIS A 27 -14.73 10.37 -4.01
CA HIS A 27 -14.43 10.73 -2.63
C HIS A 27 -15.02 9.72 -1.64
N ARG A 28 -16.27 9.29 -1.88
CA ARG A 28 -16.95 8.28 -1.06
C ARG A 28 -16.29 6.91 -1.17
N LEU A 29 -15.88 6.55 -2.38
CA LEU A 29 -15.12 5.31 -2.64
C LEU A 29 -13.77 5.30 -1.92
N ASN A 30 -13.02 6.40 -1.97
CA ASN A 30 -11.73 6.48 -1.30
C ASN A 30 -11.86 6.48 0.24
N ALA A 31 -12.92 7.09 0.78
CA ALA A 31 -13.24 7.01 2.21
C ALA A 31 -13.59 5.58 2.63
N LEU A 32 -14.47 4.89 1.89
CA LEU A 32 -14.81 3.49 2.14
C LEU A 32 -13.57 2.58 2.04
N LYS A 33 -12.72 2.84 1.03
CA LYS A 33 -11.45 2.14 0.84
C LYS A 33 -10.58 2.22 2.10
N ASN A 34 -10.35 3.43 2.58
CA ASN A 34 -9.50 3.67 3.74
C ASN A 34 -10.12 3.06 5.01
N MET A 35 -11.44 3.18 5.22
CA MET A 35 -12.08 2.60 6.41
C MET A 35 -11.94 1.09 6.47
N LEU A 36 -12.29 0.37 5.40
CA LEU A 36 -12.14 -1.08 5.39
C LEU A 36 -10.67 -1.49 5.44
N SER A 37 -9.76 -0.73 4.84
CA SER A 37 -8.30 -0.98 4.97
C SER A 37 -7.86 -0.89 6.44
N ILE A 38 -8.36 0.10 7.19
CA ILE A 38 -8.09 0.24 8.63
C ILE A 38 -8.67 -0.95 9.40
N VAL A 39 -9.93 -1.32 9.14
CA VAL A 39 -10.57 -2.47 9.81
C VAL A 39 -9.77 -3.75 9.59
N ILE A 40 -9.37 -4.03 8.34
CA ILE A 40 -8.60 -5.23 8.02
C ILE A 40 -7.23 -5.18 8.71
N ALA A 41 -6.55 -4.02 8.73
CA ALA A 41 -5.27 -3.85 9.41
C ALA A 41 -5.39 -4.09 10.92
N VAL A 42 -6.43 -3.56 11.57
CA VAL A 42 -6.69 -3.77 13.01
C VAL A 42 -6.94 -5.25 13.31
N VAL A 43 -7.79 -5.90 12.51
CA VAL A 43 -8.07 -7.35 12.68
C VAL A 43 -6.78 -8.15 12.49
N ALA A 44 -5.96 -7.84 11.49
CA ALA A 44 -4.68 -8.50 11.27
C ALA A 44 -3.73 -8.34 12.46
N ILE A 45 -3.60 -7.13 13.01
CA ILE A 45 -2.78 -6.86 14.20
C ILE A 45 -3.28 -7.72 15.36
N LEU A 46 -4.58 -7.74 15.64
CA LEU A 46 -5.16 -8.54 16.73
C LEU A 46 -4.86 -10.03 16.57
N VAL A 47 -5.00 -10.57 15.35
CA VAL A 47 -4.72 -11.98 15.05
C VAL A 47 -3.23 -12.30 15.22
N PHE A 48 -2.33 -11.44 14.77
CA PHE A 48 -0.89 -11.69 14.92
C PHE A 48 -0.43 -11.56 16.37
N VAL A 49 -0.97 -10.58 17.11
CA VAL A 49 -0.69 -10.41 18.53
C VAL A 49 -1.19 -11.60 19.34
N SER A 50 -2.43 -12.06 19.12
CA SER A 50 -3.00 -13.22 19.81
C SER A 50 -2.30 -14.53 19.44
N GLY A 51 -1.79 -14.63 18.21
CA GLY A 51 -0.96 -15.75 17.76
C GLY A 51 0.48 -15.75 18.28
N GLY A 52 0.92 -14.70 19.00
CA GLY A 52 2.27 -14.64 19.59
C GLY A 52 3.41 -14.54 18.58
N VAL A 53 3.12 -14.25 17.31
CA VAL A 53 4.11 -14.21 16.21
C VAL A 53 4.68 -12.80 15.96
N VAL A 54 4.41 -11.86 16.86
CA VAL A 54 4.88 -10.47 16.76
C VAL A 54 6.25 -10.32 17.43
N ALA A 55 7.23 -9.94 16.63
CA ALA A 55 8.57 -9.58 17.13
C ALA A 55 8.54 -8.16 17.72
N TRP A 56 8.20 -8.04 19.01
CA TRP A 56 7.97 -6.76 19.70
C TRP A 56 9.13 -5.76 19.64
N PRO A 57 10.41 -6.16 19.82
CA PRO A 57 11.52 -5.20 19.74
C PRO A 57 11.59 -4.53 18.36
N GLN A 58 11.42 -5.32 17.29
CA GLN A 58 11.40 -4.83 15.91
C GLN A 58 10.16 -3.99 15.66
N ALA A 59 8.99 -4.42 16.16
CA ALA A 59 7.74 -3.68 16.01
C ALA A 59 7.84 -2.26 16.61
N ILE A 60 8.43 -2.11 17.80
CA ILE A 60 8.62 -0.81 18.46
C ILE A 60 9.49 0.13 17.62
N VAL A 61 10.52 -0.38 16.95
CA VAL A 61 11.37 0.43 16.06
C VAL A 61 10.67 0.71 14.73
N MET A 62 9.91 -0.24 14.21
CA MET A 62 9.19 -0.11 12.94
C MET A 62 8.02 0.87 13.01
N ILE A 63 7.29 0.94 14.13
CA ILE A 63 6.15 1.86 14.29
C ILE A 63 6.52 3.32 14.00
N PRO A 64 7.52 3.94 14.64
CA PRO A 64 7.91 5.32 14.34
C PRO A 64 8.51 5.43 12.95
N GLY A 65 9.28 4.44 12.48
CA GLY A 65 9.84 4.43 11.12
C GLY A 65 8.77 4.48 10.03
N VAL A 66 7.73 3.65 10.16
CA VAL A 66 6.58 3.62 9.24
C VAL A 66 5.76 4.90 9.35
N ALA A 67 5.53 5.43 10.57
CA ALA A 67 4.80 6.67 10.76
C ALA A 67 5.50 7.87 10.12
N LEU A 68 6.80 8.01 10.37
CA LEU A 68 7.63 9.07 9.79
C LEU A 68 7.76 8.91 8.28
N GLY A 69 8.03 7.68 7.80
CA GLY A 69 8.14 7.38 6.38
C GLY A 69 6.82 7.63 5.63
N GLY A 70 5.68 7.26 6.21
CA GLY A 70 4.36 7.51 5.65
C GLY A 70 4.04 9.00 5.55
N TYR A 71 4.32 9.76 6.62
CA TYR A 71 4.11 11.21 6.61
C TYR A 71 5.03 11.93 5.63
N ALA A 72 6.34 11.64 5.71
CA ALA A 72 7.34 12.21 4.81
C ALA A 72 7.05 11.84 3.35
N GLY A 73 6.65 10.59 3.08
CA GLY A 73 6.27 10.13 1.75
C GLY A 73 5.13 10.94 1.15
N VAL A 74 4.05 11.18 1.91
CA VAL A 74 2.93 12.04 1.46
C VAL A 74 3.40 13.48 1.26
N TRP A 75 4.23 14.00 2.16
CA TRP A 75 4.76 15.37 2.07
C TRP A 75 5.63 15.57 0.84
N ILE A 76 6.50 14.60 0.51
CA ILE A 76 7.34 14.60 -0.69
C ILE A 76 6.46 14.43 -1.93
N ALA A 77 5.55 13.45 -1.94
CA ALA A 77 4.70 13.14 -3.08
C ALA A 77 3.88 14.34 -3.56
N LYS A 78 3.43 15.20 -2.64
CA LYS A 78 2.73 16.46 -2.98
C LYS A 78 3.62 17.52 -3.64
N ARG A 79 4.94 17.42 -3.51
CA ARG A 79 5.93 18.39 -4.03
C ARG A 79 6.65 17.92 -5.28
N VAL A 80 6.64 16.62 -5.56
CA VAL A 80 7.31 16.08 -6.75
C VAL A 80 6.49 16.42 -8.00
N PRO A 81 7.10 17.02 -9.03
CA PRO A 81 6.45 17.25 -10.32
C PRO A 81 5.91 15.95 -10.93
N GLN A 82 4.66 15.98 -11.41
CA GLN A 82 3.99 14.81 -11.99
C GLN A 82 4.77 14.21 -13.18
N GLY A 83 5.48 15.05 -13.96
CA GLY A 83 6.32 14.60 -15.07
C GLY A 83 7.47 13.69 -14.64
N LEU A 84 8.11 13.97 -13.51
CA LEU A 84 9.19 13.15 -12.96
C LEU A 84 8.67 11.80 -12.48
N VAL A 85 7.53 11.78 -11.78
CA VAL A 85 6.90 10.53 -11.35
C VAL A 85 6.54 9.65 -12.54
N ARG A 86 5.96 10.24 -13.59
CA ARG A 86 5.62 9.52 -14.83
C ARG A 86 6.85 8.96 -15.53
N GLY A 87 7.87 9.78 -15.74
CA GLY A 87 9.12 9.35 -16.38
C GLY A 87 9.80 8.22 -15.61
N PHE A 88 9.83 8.31 -14.28
CA PHE A 88 10.36 7.27 -13.42
C PHE A 88 9.60 5.95 -13.55
N VAL A 89 8.27 5.97 -13.46
CA VAL A 89 7.43 4.77 -13.58
C VAL A 89 7.61 4.10 -14.95
N VAL A 90 7.64 4.88 -16.04
CA VAL A 90 7.87 4.34 -17.39
C VAL A 90 9.27 3.75 -17.51
N GLY A 91 10.29 4.45 -17.00
CA GLY A 91 11.68 3.98 -17.03
C GLY A 91 11.87 2.65 -16.30
N VAL A 92 11.32 2.53 -15.09
CA VAL A 92 11.35 1.27 -14.32
C VAL A 92 10.60 0.15 -15.06
N GLY A 93 9.42 0.44 -15.62
CA GLY A 93 8.65 -0.53 -16.41
C GLY A 93 9.43 -1.06 -17.61
N LEU A 94 10.09 -0.19 -18.37
CA LEU A 94 10.93 -0.57 -19.52
C LEU A 94 12.15 -1.37 -19.08
N LEU A 95 12.79 -0.98 -17.99
CA LEU A 95 13.97 -1.67 -17.45
C LEU A 95 13.60 -3.10 -17.03
N LEU A 96 12.49 -3.26 -16.30
CA LEU A 96 11.97 -4.58 -15.91
C LEU A 96 11.58 -5.41 -17.15
N ALA A 97 10.89 -4.81 -18.12
CA ALA A 97 10.52 -5.50 -19.35
C ALA A 97 11.76 -6.02 -20.09
N PHE A 98 12.78 -5.18 -20.23
CA PHE A 98 14.05 -5.57 -20.85
C PHE A 98 14.77 -6.66 -20.07
N TYR A 99 14.84 -6.55 -18.75
CA TYR A 99 15.46 -7.56 -17.89
C TYR A 99 14.76 -8.92 -17.99
N TYR A 100 13.43 -8.97 -17.91
CA TYR A 100 12.69 -10.23 -18.05
C TYR A 100 12.78 -10.81 -19.47
N PHE A 101 12.82 -9.96 -20.48
CA PHE A 101 12.97 -10.39 -21.87
C PHE A 101 14.36 -10.97 -22.15
N THR A 102 15.42 -10.41 -21.56
CA THR A 102 16.80 -10.92 -21.72
C THR A 102 17.11 -12.13 -20.85
N LYS A 103 16.32 -12.36 -19.79
CA LYS A 103 16.44 -13.54 -18.93
C LYS A 103 15.55 -14.72 -19.38
N SER A 104 14.68 -14.51 -20.38
CA SER A 104 13.88 -15.55 -21.04
C SER A 104 14.66 -16.13 -22.21
#